data_AF-A0A660PC31-F1
#
_entry.id   AF-A0A660PC31-F1
#
_cell.length_a   1.000
_cell.length_b   1.000
_cell.length_c   1.000
_cell.angle_alpha   90.00
_cell.angle_beta   90.00
_cell.angle_gamma   90.00
#
_symmetry.space_group_name_H-M   'P 1'
#
loop_
_entity.id
_entity.type
_entity.pdbx_description
1 polymer ?
#
loop_
_entity_poly.entity_id
_entity_poly.type
_entity_poly.pdbx_seq_one_letter_code
_entity_poly.pdbx_strand_id
1 'polypeptide(L)'
;MTVVLTEDDKIVEISKENNNRQFAVGVIFLAKVKKIMPSLNAVFVDLGYKKDAFLHYHDLGPQFLSLNSYLNKNISTNQRVPLRNFSLVDDINKDGNIKDVLKPGQKIVVQVAKEPINNKGPRLTSEITIAGRNLVLVPFSNKISISQKLTSNEERTRLRNILKAIKEQNYGVIVRTVAEERTTADFDTELSMLTDKWEKAFVEINQNTKLPKRIIGEVNRANSLV
;
A
#
# COMPACT_ATOMS: atom_id res chain seq x y z
N MET A 1 -6.89 -6.11 31.90
CA MET A 1 -5.63 -5.70 32.50
C MET A 1 -5.03 -6.98 33.04
N THR A 2 -3.85 -7.38 32.59
CA THR A 2 -3.18 -8.57 33.12
C THR A 2 -1.76 -8.15 33.42
N VAL A 3 -1.46 -8.04 34.71
CA VAL A 3 -0.12 -7.81 35.24
C VAL A 3 0.38 -9.18 35.67
N VAL A 4 1.61 -9.53 35.29
CA VAL A 4 2.30 -10.72 35.81
C VAL A 4 3.44 -10.23 36.68
N LEU A 5 3.46 -10.71 37.92
CA LEU A 5 4.54 -10.52 38.88
C LEU A 5 5.54 -11.67 38.74
N THR A 6 6.83 -11.35 38.83
CA THR A 6 7.93 -12.32 38.97
C THR A 6 8.84 -11.91 40.13
N GLU A 7 9.54 -12.88 40.71
CA GLU A 7 10.11 -12.93 42.07
C GLU A 7 11.05 -11.79 42.56
N ASP A 8 11.33 -10.75 41.76
CA ASP A 8 12.25 -9.66 42.10
C ASP A 8 11.59 -8.25 42.15
N ASP A 9 10.28 -8.16 42.39
CA ASP A 9 9.52 -6.91 42.60
C ASP A 9 9.63 -5.83 41.48
N LYS A 10 10.18 -6.17 40.31
CA LYS A 10 10.18 -5.29 39.14
C LYS A 10 8.93 -5.52 38.31
N ILE A 11 8.06 -4.52 38.27
CA ILE A 11 6.92 -4.47 37.34
C ILE A 11 7.49 -4.33 35.93
N VAL A 12 7.43 -5.42 35.14
CA VAL A 12 7.62 -5.35 33.70
C VAL A 12 6.26 -5.02 33.08
N GLU A 13 6.13 -3.84 32.50
CA GLU A 13 4.93 -3.46 31.76
C GLU A 13 4.81 -4.34 30.51
N ILE A 14 4.03 -5.40 30.59
CA ILE A 14 3.63 -6.16 29.40
C ILE A 14 2.52 -5.36 28.73
N SER A 15 2.92 -4.57 27.72
CA SER A 15 1.97 -3.94 26.81
C SER A 15 1.09 -5.04 26.21
N LYS A 16 -0.22 -4.94 26.46
CA LYS A 16 -1.22 -5.81 25.85
C LYS A 16 -1.24 -5.48 24.37
N GLU A 17 -0.42 -6.18 23.58
CA GLU A 17 -0.41 -6.02 22.13
C GLU A 17 -1.85 -6.17 21.63
N ASN A 18 -2.40 -5.07 21.11
CA ASN A 18 -3.69 -5.13 20.45
C ASN A 18 -3.56 -6.16 19.33
N ASN A 19 -4.32 -7.24 19.43
CA ASN A 19 -4.48 -8.29 18.41
C ASN A 19 -5.00 -7.77 17.06
N ASN A 20 -5.01 -6.46 16.84
CA ASN A 20 -5.50 -5.79 15.64
C ASN A 20 -4.42 -5.61 14.57
N ARG A 21 -3.32 -6.38 14.64
CA ARG A 21 -2.23 -6.39 13.64
C ARG A 21 -2.71 -6.62 12.20
N GLN A 22 -3.94 -7.12 12.02
CA GLN A 22 -4.60 -7.22 10.71
C GLN A 22 -4.76 -5.87 10.01
N PHE A 23 -4.93 -4.77 10.76
CA PHE A 23 -5.11 -3.42 10.22
C PHE A 23 -3.89 -2.52 10.48
N ALA A 24 -2.69 -3.11 10.49
CA ALA A 24 -1.45 -2.36 10.58
C ALA A 24 -1.26 -1.45 9.35
N VAL A 25 -0.53 -0.35 9.53
CA VAL A 25 -0.19 0.56 8.42
C VAL A 25 0.54 -0.20 7.31
N GLY A 26 0.15 0.08 6.08
CA GLY A 26 0.78 -0.51 4.89
C GLY A 26 0.15 -1.82 4.43
N VAL A 27 -0.73 -2.46 5.21
CA VAL A 27 -1.48 -3.63 4.76
C VAL A 27 -2.45 -3.23 3.63
N ILE A 28 -2.47 -4.02 2.55
CA ILE A 28 -3.29 -3.79 1.37
C ILE A 28 -4.40 -4.83 1.30
N PHE A 29 -5.62 -4.35 1.09
CA PHE A 29 -6.85 -5.13 1.00
C PHE A 29 -7.51 -4.96 -0.36
N LEU A 30 -8.12 -6.04 -0.84
CA LEU A 30 -9.26 -5.99 -1.75
C LEU A 30 -10.53 -5.94 -0.90
N ALA A 31 -11.34 -4.91 -1.10
CA ALA A 31 -12.52 -4.64 -0.30
C ALA A 31 -13.70 -4.16 -1.15
N LYS A 32 -14.86 -3.98 -0.52
CA LYS A 32 -16.09 -3.52 -1.16
C LYS A 32 -16.49 -2.16 -0.58
N VAL A 33 -16.83 -1.22 -1.46
CA VAL A 33 -17.46 0.04 -1.04
C VAL A 33 -18.79 -0.28 -0.39
N LYS A 34 -18.95 0.07 0.88
CA LYS A 34 -20.19 -0.18 1.63
C LYS A 34 -21.18 0.96 1.42
N LYS A 35 -20.73 2.20 1.57
CA LYS A 35 -21.59 3.40 1.50
C LYS A 35 -20.80 4.60 1.00
N ILE A 36 -21.45 5.45 0.20
CA ILE A 36 -20.92 6.76 -0.20
C ILE A 36 -21.47 7.82 0.75
N MET A 37 -20.62 8.76 1.15
CA MET A 37 -20.94 9.91 1.99
C MET A 37 -20.59 11.20 1.24
N PRO A 38 -21.50 11.72 0.39
CA PRO A 38 -21.22 12.90 -0.45
C PRO A 38 -20.84 14.14 0.36
N SER A 39 -21.45 14.33 1.54
CA SER A 39 -21.16 15.45 2.45
C SER A 39 -19.73 15.45 2.98
N LEU A 40 -19.08 14.29 3.02
CA LEU A 40 -17.70 14.12 3.46
C LEU A 40 -16.73 13.95 2.28
N ASN A 41 -17.24 13.97 1.04
CA ASN A 41 -16.51 13.57 -0.15
C ASN A 41 -15.72 12.26 0.04
N ALA A 42 -16.36 11.27 0.65
CA ALA A 42 -15.72 10.03 1.08
C ALA A 42 -16.63 8.80 0.94
N VAL A 43 -16.02 7.62 1.09
CA VAL A 43 -16.72 6.33 1.21
C VAL A 43 -16.36 5.60 2.49
N PHE A 44 -17.31 4.81 2.98
CA PHE A 44 -17.08 3.78 3.97
C PHE A 44 -16.85 2.44 3.26
N VAL A 45 -15.81 1.73 3.71
CA VAL A 45 -15.33 0.47 3.16
C VAL A 45 -15.36 -0.59 4.25
N ASP A 46 -15.92 -1.74 3.94
CA ASP A 46 -15.93 -2.86 4.88
C ASP A 46 -14.61 -3.63 4.80
N LEU A 47 -13.84 -3.60 5.89
CA LEU A 47 -12.63 -4.39 6.08
C LEU A 47 -12.77 -5.48 7.16
N GLY A 48 -13.99 -5.75 7.63
CA GLY A 48 -14.25 -6.75 8.68
C GLY A 48 -13.85 -6.29 10.08
N TYR A 49 -13.52 -5.01 10.25
CA TYR A 49 -13.32 -4.39 11.57
C TYR A 49 -14.66 -4.00 12.18
N LYS A 50 -14.70 -3.83 13.52
CA LYS A 50 -15.92 -3.41 14.25
C LYS A 50 -16.53 -2.09 13.76
N LYS A 51 -15.73 -1.24 13.12
CA LYS A 51 -16.13 0.03 12.53
C LYS A 51 -15.65 0.09 11.09
N ASP A 52 -16.49 0.60 10.21
CA ASP A 52 -16.16 0.73 8.80
C ASP A 52 -14.91 1.60 8.60
N ALA A 53 -14.07 1.21 7.65
CA ALA A 53 -12.90 1.97 7.27
C ALA A 53 -13.31 3.15 6.40
N PHE A 54 -12.52 4.22 6.41
CA PHE A 54 -12.84 5.49 5.76
C PHE A 54 -11.82 5.81 4.66
N LEU A 55 -12.31 6.13 3.46
CA LEU A 55 -11.51 6.54 2.30
C LEU A 55 -12.05 7.85 1.74
N HIS A 56 -11.24 8.91 1.81
CA HIS A 56 -11.58 10.23 1.27
C HIS A 56 -11.23 10.34 -0.22
N TYR A 57 -11.90 11.23 -0.95
CA TYR A 57 -11.62 11.49 -2.37
C TYR A 57 -10.15 11.75 -2.70
N HIS A 58 -9.53 12.62 -1.92
CA HIS A 58 -8.11 12.96 -2.10
C HIS A 58 -7.17 11.80 -1.76
N ASP A 59 -7.63 10.83 -0.96
CA ASP A 59 -6.87 9.62 -0.65
C ASP A 59 -7.04 8.55 -1.76
N LEU A 60 -7.84 8.79 -2.82
CA LEU A 60 -7.83 7.93 -4.00
C LEU A 60 -6.54 8.06 -4.80
N GLY A 61 -5.98 9.28 -4.84
CA GLY A 61 -4.84 9.63 -5.65
C GLY A 61 -5.15 9.72 -7.16
N PRO A 62 -4.26 10.36 -7.94
CA PRO A 62 -4.45 10.57 -9.37
C PRO A 62 -4.60 9.26 -10.15
N GLN A 63 -3.81 8.24 -9.79
CA GLN A 63 -3.72 6.96 -10.50
C GLN A 63 -4.85 5.97 -10.17
N PHE A 64 -5.91 6.42 -9.48
CA PHE A 64 -6.99 5.55 -9.03
C PHE A 64 -7.68 4.80 -10.19
N LEU A 65 -7.91 5.47 -11.33
CA LEU A 65 -8.56 4.84 -12.50
C LEU A 65 -7.68 3.75 -13.11
N SER A 66 -6.36 3.98 -13.20
CA SER A 66 -5.39 2.96 -13.63
C SER A 66 -5.39 1.74 -12.71
N LEU A 67 -5.40 1.95 -11.39
CA LEU A 67 -5.50 0.86 -10.40
C LEU A 67 -6.81 0.07 -10.55
N ASN A 68 -7.94 0.75 -10.69
CA ASN A 68 -9.25 0.10 -10.84
C ASN A 68 -9.37 -0.65 -12.17
N SER A 69 -8.85 -0.09 -13.26
CA SER A 69 -8.78 -0.75 -14.57
C SER A 69 -7.90 -2.00 -14.51
N TYR A 70 -6.74 -1.91 -13.85
CA TYR A 70 -5.83 -3.04 -13.64
C TYR A 70 -6.50 -4.15 -12.80
N LEU A 71 -7.20 -3.79 -11.72
CA LEU A 71 -7.98 -4.74 -10.92
C LEU A 71 -9.02 -5.48 -11.78
N ASN A 72 -9.82 -4.75 -12.56
CA ASN A 72 -10.86 -5.34 -13.40
C ASN A 72 -10.28 -6.28 -14.46
N LYS A 73 -9.14 -5.93 -15.05
CA LYS A 73 -8.43 -6.78 -16.02
C LYS A 73 -7.90 -8.07 -15.38
N ASN A 74 -7.37 -8.02 -14.17
CA ASN A 74 -6.92 -9.23 -13.45
C ASN A 74 -8.13 -10.12 -13.09
N ILE A 75 -9.25 -9.53 -12.65
CA ILE A 75 -10.49 -10.26 -12.35
C ILE A 75 -11.07 -10.95 -13.59
N SER A 76 -10.98 -10.33 -14.77
CA SER A 76 -11.57 -10.88 -16.00
C SER A 76 -10.70 -11.93 -16.67
N THR A 77 -9.39 -11.76 -16.66
CA THR A 77 -8.45 -12.66 -17.35
C THR A 77 -8.06 -13.88 -16.53
N ASN A 78 -8.16 -13.83 -15.19
CA ASN A 78 -7.62 -14.85 -14.28
C ASN A 78 -6.15 -15.22 -14.57
N GLN A 79 -5.39 -14.29 -15.17
CA GLN A 79 -3.99 -14.47 -15.52
C GLN A 79 -3.16 -13.33 -14.93
N ARG A 80 -1.86 -13.58 -14.74
CA ARG A 80 -0.90 -12.55 -14.33
C ARG A 80 -0.85 -11.47 -15.41
N VAL A 81 -1.20 -10.24 -15.07
CA VAL A 81 -1.10 -9.08 -15.97
C VAL A 81 0.15 -8.28 -15.59
N PRO A 82 1.23 -8.29 -16.40
CA PRO A 82 2.41 -7.51 -16.07
C PRO A 82 2.13 -6.01 -16.11
N LEU A 83 2.44 -5.28 -15.04
CA LEU A 83 2.13 -3.84 -14.99
C LEU A 83 2.98 -3.04 -15.98
N ARG A 84 4.21 -3.49 -16.24
CA ARG A 84 5.11 -2.87 -17.23
C ARG A 84 4.52 -2.72 -18.63
N ASN A 85 3.57 -3.60 -19.00
CA ASN A 85 2.90 -3.60 -20.30
C ASN A 85 1.46 -3.04 -20.23
N PHE A 86 1.06 -2.50 -19.08
CA PHE A 86 -0.28 -1.99 -18.87
C PHE A 86 -0.41 -0.55 -19.38
N SER A 87 -1.44 -0.29 -20.18
CA SER A 87 -1.78 1.06 -20.60
C SER A 87 -2.46 1.81 -19.45
N LEU A 88 -1.81 2.85 -18.95
CA LEU A 88 -2.40 3.73 -17.94
C LEU A 88 -3.62 4.45 -18.51
N VAL A 89 -4.56 4.75 -17.62
CA VAL A 89 -5.76 5.54 -17.91
C VAL A 89 -5.54 6.96 -17.36
N ASP A 90 -6.31 7.92 -17.86
CA ASP A 90 -6.29 9.29 -17.38
C ASP A 90 -6.52 9.39 -15.86
N ASP A 91 -5.95 10.43 -15.27
CA ASP A 91 -6.07 10.71 -13.84
C ASP A 91 -7.49 11.17 -13.48
N ILE A 92 -7.89 10.92 -12.23
CA ILE A 92 -9.11 11.54 -11.69
C ILE A 92 -8.95 13.07 -11.59
N ASN A 93 -10.05 13.81 -11.73
CA ASN A 93 -10.06 15.26 -11.52
C ASN A 93 -9.64 15.57 -10.07
N LYS A 94 -8.65 16.42 -9.85
CA LYS A 94 -8.18 16.78 -8.50
C LYS A 94 -9.28 17.37 -7.62
N ASP A 95 -10.21 18.13 -8.20
CA ASP A 95 -11.30 18.82 -7.48
C ASP A 95 -12.66 18.10 -7.64
N GLY A 96 -12.64 16.81 -8.00
CA GLY A 96 -13.85 16.02 -8.24
C GLY A 96 -14.58 15.55 -6.99
N ASN A 97 -15.66 14.77 -7.22
CA ASN A 97 -16.46 14.19 -6.17
C ASN A 97 -16.39 12.66 -6.16
N ILE A 98 -16.35 12.08 -4.96
CA ILE A 98 -16.28 10.65 -4.72
C ILE A 98 -17.43 9.87 -5.36
N LYS A 99 -18.61 10.47 -5.44
CA LYS A 99 -19.82 9.82 -5.97
C LYS A 99 -19.75 9.60 -7.49
N ASP A 100 -18.91 10.38 -8.16
CA ASP A 100 -18.72 10.31 -9.62
C ASP A 100 -17.68 9.25 -9.99
N VAL A 101 -16.83 8.87 -9.03
CA VAL A 101 -15.72 7.91 -9.24
C VAL A 101 -16.05 6.52 -8.67
N LEU A 102 -16.80 6.44 -7.58
CA LEU A 102 -17.11 5.19 -6.88
C LEU A 102 -18.61 4.94 -6.77
N LYS A 103 -18.98 3.66 -6.76
CA LYS A 103 -20.36 3.20 -6.53
C LYS A 103 -20.45 2.26 -5.32
N PRO A 104 -21.58 2.24 -4.58
CA PRO A 104 -21.79 1.23 -3.56
C PRO A 104 -21.68 -0.16 -4.16
N GLY A 105 -20.96 -1.03 -3.48
CA GLY A 105 -20.70 -2.39 -3.89
C GLY A 105 -19.55 -2.59 -4.87
N GLN A 106 -18.90 -1.53 -5.33
CA GLN A 106 -17.70 -1.63 -6.17
C GLN A 106 -16.55 -2.27 -5.39
N LYS A 107 -15.81 -3.18 -6.04
CA LYS A 107 -14.56 -3.74 -5.51
C LYS A 107 -13.44 -2.72 -5.69
N ILE A 108 -12.65 -2.50 -4.65
CA ILE A 108 -11.53 -1.56 -4.67
C ILE A 108 -10.32 -2.15 -3.94
N VAL A 109 -9.13 -1.76 -4.39
CA VAL A 109 -7.87 -2.03 -3.70
C VAL A 109 -7.53 -0.81 -2.84
N VAL A 110 -7.25 -1.05 -1.57
CA VAL A 110 -6.99 -0.01 -0.57
C VAL A 110 -5.84 -0.42 0.33
N GLN A 111 -5.06 0.54 0.78
CA GLN A 111 -3.99 0.39 1.76
C GLN A 111 -4.35 1.10 3.05
N VAL A 112 -4.05 0.48 4.19
CA VAL A 112 -4.22 1.14 5.50
C VAL A 112 -3.19 2.25 5.64
N ALA A 113 -3.67 3.50 5.67
CA ALA A 113 -2.86 4.68 5.88
C ALA A 113 -2.72 5.03 7.37
N LYS A 114 -3.79 4.79 8.16
CA LYS A 114 -3.75 4.91 9.63
C LYS A 114 -4.51 3.77 10.27
N GLU A 115 -3.92 3.23 11.34
CA GLU A 115 -4.55 2.21 12.17
C GLU A 115 -5.86 2.73 12.78
N PRO A 116 -6.81 1.83 13.12
CA PRO A 116 -8.02 2.22 13.82
C PRO A 116 -7.66 2.75 15.22
N ILE A 117 -8.31 3.85 15.62
CA ILE A 117 -8.10 4.47 16.94
C ILE A 117 -9.44 4.53 17.66
N ASN A 118 -9.50 3.94 18.86
CA ASN A 118 -10.70 3.91 19.71
C ASN A 118 -11.94 3.44 18.93
N ASN A 119 -12.90 4.35 18.71
CA ASN A 119 -14.17 4.11 18.04
C ASN A 119 -14.17 4.46 16.54
N LYS A 120 -13.02 4.82 15.96
CA LYS A 120 -12.88 5.11 14.53
C LYS A 120 -12.25 3.93 13.81
N GLY A 121 -12.82 3.55 12.67
CA GLY A 121 -12.23 2.55 11.79
C GLY A 121 -10.91 3.04 11.15
N PRO A 122 -10.19 2.16 10.46
CA PRO A 122 -8.93 2.51 9.79
C PRO A 122 -9.15 3.61 8.74
N ARG A 123 -8.14 4.48 8.55
CA ARG A 123 -8.11 5.39 7.39
C ARG A 123 -7.38 4.69 6.24
N LEU A 124 -7.94 4.80 5.05
CA LEU A 124 -7.45 4.14 3.85
C LEU A 124 -6.89 5.14 2.84
N THR A 125 -6.07 4.62 1.93
CA THR A 125 -5.63 5.27 0.70
C THR A 125 -5.68 4.27 -0.46
N SER A 126 -5.87 4.74 -1.68
CA SER A 126 -5.67 3.97 -2.90
C SER A 126 -4.35 4.34 -3.60
N GLU A 127 -3.56 5.23 -3.02
CA GLU A 127 -2.17 5.47 -3.40
C GLU A 127 -1.27 4.37 -2.86
N ILE A 128 -1.27 3.23 -3.55
CA ILE A 128 -0.63 2.02 -3.08
C ILE A 128 0.89 2.16 -3.10
N THR A 129 1.54 1.77 -2.01
CA THR A 129 3.00 1.64 -1.92
C THR A 129 3.40 0.31 -1.31
N ILE A 130 4.53 -0.26 -1.74
CA ILE A 130 5.08 -1.48 -1.14
C ILE A 130 6.48 -1.17 -0.62
N ALA A 131 6.62 -1.23 0.70
CA ALA A 131 7.89 -1.04 1.37
C ALA A 131 8.80 -2.27 1.20
N GLY A 132 9.99 -2.05 0.65
CA GLY A 132 11.14 -2.93 0.78
C GLY A 132 12.12 -2.41 1.84
N ARG A 133 13.33 -2.96 1.89
CA ARG A 133 14.40 -2.51 2.78
C ARG A 133 14.96 -1.16 2.33
N ASN A 134 15.44 -1.09 1.09
CA ASN A 134 16.11 0.10 0.54
C ASN A 134 15.17 0.90 -0.35
N LEU A 135 14.15 0.26 -0.93
CA LEU A 135 13.22 0.90 -1.86
C LEU A 135 11.78 0.88 -1.34
N VAL A 136 10.97 1.82 -1.81
CA VAL A 136 9.50 1.73 -1.77
C VAL A 136 9.01 1.72 -3.20
N LEU A 137 8.30 0.66 -3.58
CA LEU A 137 7.68 0.56 -4.90
C LEU A 137 6.36 1.36 -4.92
N VAL A 138 6.15 2.09 -6.00
CA VAL A 138 4.94 2.90 -6.25
C VAL A 138 4.36 2.50 -7.60
N PRO A 139 3.41 1.55 -7.67
CA PRO A 139 2.76 1.15 -8.92
C PRO A 139 2.09 2.34 -9.64
N PHE A 140 1.92 2.24 -10.96
CA PHE A 140 1.31 3.25 -11.83
C PHE A 140 2.05 4.59 -11.88
N SER A 141 3.33 4.60 -11.54
CA SER A 141 4.19 5.79 -11.58
C SER A 141 5.45 5.49 -12.40
N ASN A 142 6.11 6.52 -12.91
CA ASN A 142 7.45 6.39 -13.50
C ASN A 142 8.51 7.21 -12.76
N LYS A 143 8.13 7.81 -11.62
CA LYS A 143 8.99 8.75 -10.89
C LYS A 143 10.02 8.02 -10.03
N ILE A 144 11.23 8.56 -9.98
CA ILE A 144 12.29 8.18 -9.03
C ILE A 144 12.43 9.31 -8.01
N SER A 145 12.07 9.03 -6.77
CA SER A 145 12.17 9.96 -5.64
C SER A 145 13.27 9.48 -4.70
N ILE A 146 14.04 10.39 -4.10
CA ILE A 146 15.12 10.05 -3.18
C ILE A 146 14.86 10.74 -1.84
N SER A 147 15.01 10.00 -0.73
CA SER A 147 14.85 10.48 0.63
C SER A 147 15.52 11.85 0.83
N GLN A 148 14.81 12.78 1.47
CA GLN A 148 15.37 14.09 1.82
C GLN A 148 16.53 13.97 2.82
N LYS A 149 16.59 12.87 3.59
CA LYS A 149 17.67 12.61 4.56
C LYS A 149 19.00 12.21 3.92
N LEU A 150 19.03 11.83 2.64
CA LEU A 150 20.27 11.57 1.90
C LEU A 150 20.83 12.90 1.38
N THR A 151 21.79 13.50 2.07
CA THR A 151 22.22 14.89 1.79
C THR A 151 23.28 15.00 0.71
N SER A 152 24.11 13.96 0.47
CA SER A 152 25.13 13.99 -0.58
C SER A 152 24.50 14.07 -1.97
N ASN A 153 24.85 15.11 -2.72
CA ASN A 153 24.38 15.29 -4.10
C ASN A 153 25.00 14.28 -5.06
N GLU A 154 26.26 13.88 -4.84
CA GLU A 154 26.89 12.81 -5.62
C GLU A 154 26.11 11.50 -5.46
N GLU A 155 25.80 11.13 -4.22
CA GLU A 155 25.09 9.88 -3.93
C GLU A 155 23.67 9.88 -4.47
N ARG A 156 22.93 10.99 -4.29
CA ARG A 156 21.60 11.15 -4.89
C ARG A 156 21.64 10.99 -6.41
N THR A 157 22.68 11.50 -7.06
CA THR A 157 22.85 11.39 -8.51
C THR A 157 23.18 9.95 -8.91
N ARG A 158 24.10 9.29 -8.19
CA ARG A 158 24.46 7.88 -8.40
C ARG A 158 23.24 6.97 -8.29
N LEU A 159 22.51 7.05 -7.17
CA LEU A 159 21.31 6.25 -6.91
C LEU A 159 20.23 6.47 -7.98
N ARG A 160 20.01 7.72 -8.40
CA ARG A 160 19.06 8.04 -9.48
C ARG A 160 19.46 7.38 -10.80
N ASN A 161 20.74 7.44 -11.15
CA ASN A 161 21.24 6.89 -12.42
C ASN A 161 21.13 5.36 -12.45
N ILE A 162 21.47 4.69 -11.34
CA ILE A 162 21.31 3.24 -11.21
C ILE A 162 19.84 2.86 -11.43
N LEU A 163 18.92 3.47 -10.68
CA LEU A 163 17.50 3.15 -10.76
C LEU A 163 16.89 3.52 -12.12
N LYS A 164 17.36 4.58 -12.77
CA LYS A 164 16.90 4.94 -14.12
C LYS A 164 17.23 3.85 -15.14
N ALA A 165 18.34 3.12 -14.95
CA ALA A 165 18.77 2.06 -15.86
C ALA A 165 17.97 0.75 -15.68
N ILE A 166 17.55 0.43 -14.46
CA ILE A 166 16.95 -0.89 -14.14
C ILE A 166 15.44 -0.85 -13.88
N LYS A 167 14.86 0.32 -13.59
CA LYS A 167 13.44 0.45 -13.25
C LYS A 167 12.55 0.19 -14.47
N GLU A 168 11.65 -0.78 -14.35
CA GLU A 168 10.64 -1.05 -15.37
C GLU A 168 9.62 0.09 -15.52
N GLN A 169 8.94 0.14 -16.68
CA GLN A 169 7.85 1.08 -16.93
C GLN A 169 6.70 0.86 -15.94
N ASN A 170 5.97 1.93 -15.62
CA ASN A 170 4.80 1.95 -14.72
C ASN A 170 5.08 1.59 -13.26
N TYR A 171 6.35 1.45 -12.87
CA TYR A 171 6.77 1.40 -11.48
C TYR A 171 7.55 2.64 -11.10
N GLY A 172 7.07 3.41 -10.14
CA GLY A 172 7.82 4.45 -9.46
C GLY A 172 8.57 3.87 -8.27
N VAL A 173 9.61 4.56 -7.83
CA VAL A 173 10.43 4.12 -6.70
C VAL A 173 10.78 5.29 -5.80
N ILE A 174 10.76 5.05 -4.49
CA ILE A 174 11.29 5.98 -3.48
C ILE A 174 12.49 5.33 -2.82
N VAL A 175 13.64 5.98 -2.89
CA VAL A 175 14.90 5.52 -2.31
C VAL A 175 14.95 5.92 -0.83
N ARG A 176 15.10 4.93 0.06
CA ARG A 176 15.20 5.12 1.50
C ARG A 176 16.61 5.52 1.92
N THR A 177 16.76 6.04 3.12
CA THR A 177 18.08 6.43 3.65
C THR A 177 19.04 5.25 3.78
N VAL A 178 18.54 4.05 4.14
CA VAL A 178 19.36 2.83 4.25
C VAL A 178 19.89 2.30 2.91
N ALA A 179 19.50 2.94 1.80
CA ALA A 179 19.94 2.62 0.45
C ALA A 179 21.28 3.25 0.06
N GLU A 180 21.83 4.12 0.92
CA GLU A 180 23.15 4.73 0.73
C GLU A 180 24.19 3.64 0.45
N GLU A 181 25.07 3.90 -0.53
CA GLU A 181 26.15 3.02 -0.98
C GLU A 181 25.71 1.67 -1.58
N ARG A 182 24.41 1.38 -1.66
CA ARG A 182 23.91 0.14 -2.27
C ARG A 182 24.21 0.07 -3.76
N THR A 183 24.38 -1.16 -4.23
CA THR A 183 24.80 -1.47 -5.60
C THR A 183 23.60 -1.67 -6.53
N THR A 184 23.85 -1.68 -7.85
CA THR A 184 22.85 -2.02 -8.85
C THR A 184 22.25 -3.40 -8.63
N ALA A 185 23.07 -4.40 -8.25
CA ALA A 185 22.60 -5.76 -8.01
C ALA A 185 21.65 -5.86 -6.81
N ASP A 186 21.92 -5.08 -5.74
CA ASP A 186 21.01 -4.99 -4.59
C ASP A 186 19.64 -4.46 -5.01
N PHE A 187 19.62 -3.38 -5.81
CA PHE A 187 18.38 -2.78 -6.27
C PHE A 187 17.63 -3.63 -7.29
N ASP A 188 18.33 -4.29 -8.21
CA ASP A 188 17.71 -5.15 -9.21
C ASP A 188 16.99 -6.34 -8.56
N THR A 189 17.65 -6.95 -7.56
CA THR A 189 17.07 -8.02 -6.74
C THR A 189 15.84 -7.54 -6.00
N GLU A 190 15.94 -6.41 -5.30
CA GLU A 190 14.84 -5.87 -4.50
C GLU A 190 13.66 -5.40 -5.38
N LEU A 191 13.92 -4.76 -6.51
CA LEU A 191 12.89 -4.37 -7.47
C LEU A 191 12.13 -5.57 -7.99
N SER A 192 12.84 -6.62 -8.42
CA SER A 192 12.24 -7.86 -8.89
C SER A 192 11.35 -8.51 -7.83
N MET A 193 11.78 -8.52 -6.57
CA MET A 193 10.96 -9.02 -5.47
C MET A 193 9.70 -8.18 -5.23
N LEU A 194 9.82 -6.86 -5.28
CA LEU A 194 8.69 -5.95 -5.04
C LEU A 194 7.67 -5.97 -6.19
N THR A 195 8.13 -5.99 -7.44
CA THR A 195 7.24 -6.06 -8.62
C THR A 195 6.53 -7.40 -8.69
N ASP A 196 7.22 -8.50 -8.40
CA ASP A 196 6.61 -9.83 -8.35
C ASP A 196 5.61 -9.96 -7.19
N LYS A 197 5.92 -9.40 -6.01
CA LYS A 197 4.97 -9.32 -4.88
C LYS A 197 3.71 -8.55 -5.25
N TRP A 198 3.83 -7.45 -5.99
CA TRP A 198 2.68 -6.70 -6.51
C TRP A 198 1.85 -7.55 -7.48
N GLU A 199 2.47 -8.12 -8.52
CA GLU A 199 1.72 -8.82 -9.56
C GLU A 199 1.07 -10.11 -9.04
N LYS A 200 1.78 -10.89 -8.19
CA LYS A 200 1.23 -12.09 -7.55
C LYS A 200 0.01 -11.82 -6.68
N ALA A 201 -0.07 -10.64 -6.05
CA ALA A 201 -1.21 -10.27 -5.21
C ALA A 201 -2.55 -10.25 -5.97
N PHE A 202 -2.51 -10.07 -7.30
CA PHE A 202 -3.70 -10.04 -8.15
C PHE A 202 -4.03 -11.37 -8.82
N VAL A 203 -3.06 -12.29 -8.92
CA VAL A 203 -3.28 -13.61 -9.55
C VAL A 203 -4.37 -14.40 -8.83
N GLU A 204 -4.46 -14.28 -7.51
CA GLU A 204 -5.48 -14.98 -6.70
C GLU A 204 -6.83 -14.24 -6.61
N ILE A 205 -7.00 -13.15 -7.36
CA ILE A 205 -8.22 -12.32 -7.35
C ILE A 205 -9.09 -12.67 -8.56
N ASN A 206 -10.33 -13.05 -8.31
CA ASN A 206 -11.34 -13.35 -9.32
C ASN A 206 -12.71 -12.78 -8.92
N GLN A 207 -13.72 -13.06 -9.74
CA GLN A 207 -15.09 -12.56 -9.51
C GLN A 207 -15.69 -13.06 -8.19
N ASN A 208 -15.36 -14.27 -7.77
CA ASN A 208 -15.91 -14.94 -6.58
C ASN A 208 -15.04 -14.79 -5.32
N THR A 209 -13.93 -14.03 -5.40
CA THR A 209 -13.10 -13.75 -4.23
C THR A 209 -13.94 -13.18 -3.09
N LYS A 210 -13.94 -13.90 -1.95
CA LYS A 210 -14.61 -13.45 -0.72
C LYS A 210 -13.93 -12.18 -0.21
N LEU A 211 -14.74 -11.21 0.18
CA LEU A 211 -14.29 -9.91 0.66
C LEU A 211 -14.67 -9.70 2.13
N PRO A 212 -13.87 -8.94 2.89
CA PRO A 212 -12.59 -8.35 2.50
C PRO A 212 -11.46 -9.40 2.44
N LYS A 213 -10.54 -9.25 1.48
CA LYS A 213 -9.35 -10.11 1.34
C LYS A 213 -8.09 -9.27 1.53
N ARG A 214 -7.21 -9.65 2.45
CA ARG A 214 -5.85 -9.10 2.49
C ARG A 214 -5.07 -9.65 1.30
N ILE A 215 -4.50 -8.76 0.49
CA ILE A 215 -3.75 -9.14 -0.72
C ILE A 215 -2.24 -8.93 -0.56
N ILE A 216 -1.82 -7.96 0.25
CA ILE A 216 -0.40 -7.74 0.61
C ILE A 216 -0.34 -7.30 2.09
N GLY A 217 0.60 -7.85 2.84
CA GLY A 217 0.91 -7.41 4.21
C GLY A 217 1.61 -8.51 4.99
N GLU A 218 2.74 -8.17 5.60
CA GLU A 218 3.48 -9.06 6.52
C GLU A 218 3.10 -8.72 7.96
N VAL A 219 2.84 -9.75 8.77
CA VAL A 219 2.81 -9.60 10.22
C VAL A 219 4.26 -9.55 10.66
N ASN A 220 4.80 -8.34 10.84
CA ASN A 220 6.19 -8.06 11.22
C ASN A 220 6.86 -9.21 12.00
N ARG A 221 7.78 -9.92 11.35
CA ARG A 221 8.98 -10.41 12.01
C ARG A 221 10.13 -9.59 11.43
N ALA A 222 10.64 -8.66 12.26
CA ALA A 222 11.93 -7.99 12.10
C ALA A 222 12.11 -6.98 10.95
N ASN A 223 11.47 -5.81 11.02
CA ASN A 223 11.99 -4.59 10.37
C ASN A 223 11.98 -3.36 11.31
N SER A 224 11.95 -3.60 12.61
CA SER A 224 12.43 -2.63 13.59
C SER A 224 13.34 -3.41 14.50
N LEU A 225 14.64 -3.27 14.28
CA LEU A 225 15.70 -3.25 15.28
C LEU A 225 17.03 -3.03 14.56
N VAL A 226 17.69 -1.98 15.05
CA VAL A 226 19.04 -1.45 14.75
C VAL A 226 19.16 -0.58 13.50
#